data_AF-A0A3Q2I4Y7-F1
#
_entry.id   AF-A0A3Q2I4Y7-F1
#
_cell.length_a   1.000
_cell.length_b   1.000
_cell.length_c   1.000
_cell.angle_alpha   90.00
_cell.angle_beta   90.00
_cell.angle_gamma   90.00
#
_symmetry.space_group_name_H-M   'P 1'
#
loop_
_entity.id
_entity.type
_entity.pdbx_description
1 polymer ?
#
loop_
_entity_poly.entity_id
_entity_poly.type
_entity_poly.pdbx_seq_one_letter_code
_entity_poly.pdbx_strand_id
1 'polypeptide(L)'
;MLFQSINKFTKLSKLQIPLNYSEPYSAQLPVQRAWESKNEEILNCLKYVRPGGGFKPNFTLFEFKVNGALHTALRLPAGGSARAGDDAAALMTDPKFITWSPVCRINIIGNFEKFLVGPDRVPVRRYSRHCLTFDMEPDVEVLLSQGPSCA
;
A
#
# COMPACT_ATOMS: atom_id res chain seq x y z
N MET A 1 -12.51 -16.60 -10.13
CA MET A 1 -13.26 -16.21 -8.92
C MET A 1 -12.63 -15.07 -8.11
N LEU A 2 -11.51 -14.44 -8.54
CA LEU A 2 -10.86 -13.34 -7.80
C LEU A 2 -11.42 -11.93 -8.11
N PHE A 3 -12.15 -11.76 -9.21
CA PHE A 3 -12.53 -10.44 -9.73
C PHE A 3 -13.90 -9.91 -9.27
N GLN A 4 -14.75 -10.75 -8.67
CA GLN A 4 -16.07 -10.31 -8.19
C GLN A 4 -16.02 -9.60 -6.82
N SER A 5 -14.91 -9.73 -6.08
CA SER A 5 -14.80 -9.19 -4.71
C SER A 5 -14.42 -7.71 -4.63
N ILE A 6 -13.98 -7.08 -5.73
CA ILE A 6 -13.48 -5.69 -5.74
C ILE A 6 -14.62 -4.66 -5.86
N ASN A 7 -15.83 -5.07 -6.25
CA ASN A 7 -16.94 -4.16 -6.56
C ASN A 7 -17.75 -3.66 -5.36
N LYS A 8 -17.48 -4.13 -4.13
CA LYS A 8 -18.26 -3.74 -2.93
C LYS A 8 -17.72 -2.51 -2.17
N PHE A 9 -16.51 -2.03 -2.44
CA PHE A 9 -15.86 -0.99 -1.62
C PHE A 9 -16.05 0.47 -2.11
N THR A 10 -16.89 0.71 -3.12
CA THR A 10 -17.02 1.99 -3.85
C THR A 10 -17.94 3.04 -3.22
N LYS A 11 -17.86 3.28 -1.90
CA LYS A 11 -18.65 4.36 -1.28
C LYS A 11 -17.90 5.44 -0.52
N LEU A 12 -16.56 5.50 -0.58
CA LEU A 12 -15.79 6.47 0.22
C LEU A 12 -14.70 7.22 -0.56
N SER A 13 -14.95 7.62 -1.81
CA SER A 13 -14.04 8.48 -2.59
C SER A 13 -14.50 9.93 -2.62
N LYS A 14 -14.55 10.62 -1.48
CA LYS A 14 -14.67 12.09 -1.41
C LYS A 14 -13.94 12.66 -0.20
N LEU A 15 -12.62 12.56 -0.17
CA LEU A 15 -11.80 13.49 0.60
C LEU A 15 -10.38 13.44 0.04
N GLN A 16 -10.07 14.40 -0.84
CA GLN A 16 -8.76 14.57 -1.46
C GLN A 16 -8.16 15.84 -0.86
N ILE A 17 -7.12 15.70 -0.04
CA ILE A 17 -6.36 16.83 0.50
C ILE A 17 -4.88 16.59 0.15
N PRO A 18 -4.22 17.49 -0.58
CA PRO A 18 -2.82 17.31 -0.97
C PRO A 18 -1.88 17.63 0.21
N LEU A 19 -0.91 16.76 0.48
CA LEU A 19 0.22 17.06 1.34
C LEU A 19 1.36 17.58 0.46
N ASN A 20 1.61 18.89 0.52
CA ASN A 20 2.74 19.57 -0.12
C ASN A 20 4.05 19.21 0.61
N TYR A 21 5.04 18.64 -0.08
CA TYR A 21 6.46 18.81 0.29
C TYR A 21 7.38 18.72 -0.94
N SER A 22 8.40 19.58 -0.93
CA SER A 22 9.22 20.05 -2.06
C SER A 22 10.57 19.34 -2.23
N GLU A 23 10.90 19.10 -3.50
CA GLU A 23 12.22 18.98 -4.18
C GLU A 23 13.13 17.73 -3.97
N PRO A 24 13.87 17.29 -5.02
CA PRO A 24 14.43 15.94 -5.15
C PRO A 24 15.95 15.88 -4.93
N TYR A 25 16.46 14.71 -4.53
CA TYR A 25 17.88 14.40 -4.60
C TYR A 25 18.11 13.17 -5.49
N SER A 26 18.65 13.43 -6.68
CA SER A 26 19.22 12.44 -7.58
C SER A 26 20.61 12.04 -7.07
N ALA A 27 20.80 10.75 -6.79
CA ALA A 27 22.13 10.17 -6.67
C ALA A 27 22.12 8.76 -7.28
N GLN A 28 22.94 8.62 -8.31
CA GLN A 28 23.13 7.46 -9.17
C GLN A 28 23.65 6.25 -8.38
N LEU A 29 23.01 5.09 -8.57
CA LEU A 29 23.62 3.78 -8.34
C LEU A 29 23.80 3.08 -9.70
N PRO A 30 24.98 2.50 -9.99
CA PRO A 30 25.26 1.91 -11.29
C PRO A 30 24.68 0.50 -11.39
N VAL A 31 24.02 0.22 -12.52
CA VAL A 31 23.49 -1.08 -12.97
C VAL A 31 22.23 -1.57 -12.26
N GLN A 32 21.11 -0.93 -12.58
CA GLN A 32 19.85 -1.61 -12.86
C GLN A 32 19.24 -0.90 -14.05
N ARG A 33 18.98 -1.61 -15.16
CA ARG A 33 18.12 -1.09 -16.22
C ARG A 33 16.78 -0.79 -15.56
N ALA A 34 16.59 0.46 -15.19
CA ALA A 34 15.33 0.94 -14.67
C ALA A 34 14.33 0.78 -15.81
N TRP A 35 13.37 -0.11 -15.63
CA TRP A 35 12.13 -0.04 -16.37
C TRP A 35 11.43 1.22 -15.85
N GLU A 36 11.86 2.39 -16.33
CA GLU A 36 11.17 3.65 -16.08
C GLU A 36 9.88 3.62 -16.90
N SER A 37 8.92 2.86 -16.39
CA SER A 37 7.56 2.87 -16.89
C SER A 37 6.93 4.20 -16.51
N LYS A 38 6.29 4.86 -17.48
CA LYS A 38 5.59 6.10 -17.20
C LYS A 38 4.31 5.80 -16.43
N ASN A 39 3.88 6.69 -15.55
CA ASN A 39 2.68 6.49 -14.73
C ASN A 39 1.43 6.15 -15.55
N GLU A 40 1.30 6.69 -16.77
CA GLU A 40 0.18 6.44 -17.67
C GLU A 40 0.13 4.98 -18.17
N GLU A 41 1.28 4.31 -18.23
CA GLU A 41 1.38 2.92 -18.68
C GLU A 41 0.75 1.95 -17.69
N ILE A 42 0.73 2.29 -16.40
CA ILE A 42 0.13 1.46 -15.35
C ILE A 42 -1.36 1.23 -15.63
N LEU A 43 -2.10 2.27 -16.02
CA LEU A 43 -3.53 2.15 -16.34
C LEU A 43 -3.77 1.30 -17.60
N ASN A 44 -2.88 1.41 -18.60
CA ASN A 44 -2.95 0.57 -19.80
C ASN A 44 -2.63 -0.89 -19.49
N CYS A 45 -1.63 -1.16 -18.65
CA CYS A 45 -1.30 -2.50 -18.17
C CYS A 45 -2.49 -3.15 -17.45
N LEU A 46 -3.16 -2.40 -16.58
CA LEU A 46 -4.36 -2.89 -15.87
C LEU A 46 -5.52 -3.17 -16.83
N LYS A 47 -5.73 -2.30 -17.84
CA LYS A 47 -6.83 -2.40 -18.80
C LYS A 47 -6.65 -3.51 -19.84
N TYR A 48 -5.44 -3.70 -20.35
CA TYR A 48 -5.18 -4.54 -21.53
C TYR A 48 -4.29 -5.76 -21.27
N VAL A 49 -3.48 -5.77 -20.21
CA VAL A 49 -2.50 -6.85 -19.97
C VAL A 49 -2.93 -7.73 -18.80
N ARG A 50 -2.92 -7.17 -17.58
CA ARG A 50 -3.30 -7.88 -16.36
C ARG A 50 -3.77 -6.86 -15.30
N PRO A 51 -5.02 -6.93 -14.84
CA PRO A 51 -6.04 -7.95 -15.11
C PRO A 51 -6.48 -8.11 -16.57
N GLY A 52 -6.40 -7.05 -17.38
CA GLY A 52 -6.91 -7.09 -18.74
C GLY A 52 -8.45 -6.98 -18.79
N GLY A 53 -9.05 -7.33 -19.92
CA GLY A 53 -10.51 -7.39 -20.08
C GLY A 53 -11.23 -6.04 -19.92
N GLY A 54 -10.53 -4.93 -20.10
CA GLY A 54 -11.10 -3.59 -19.91
C GLY A 54 -11.19 -3.14 -18.45
N PHE A 55 -10.52 -3.84 -17.53
CA PHE A 55 -10.50 -3.48 -16.10
C PHE A 55 -10.09 -2.02 -15.88
N LYS A 56 -10.81 -1.34 -15.00
CA LYS A 56 -10.53 0.03 -14.55
C LYS A 56 -10.61 0.07 -13.02
N PRO A 57 -9.56 0.53 -12.32
CA PRO A 57 -9.62 0.76 -10.89
C PRO A 57 -10.78 1.69 -10.53
N ASN A 58 -11.51 1.35 -9.48
CA ASN A 58 -12.57 2.18 -8.91
C ASN A 58 -12.10 2.90 -7.62
N PHE A 59 -10.78 2.96 -7.44
CA PHE A 59 -10.08 3.59 -6.33
C PHE A 59 -8.91 4.42 -6.87
N THR A 60 -8.41 5.35 -6.04
CA THR A 60 -7.31 6.25 -6.42
C THR A 60 -5.97 5.52 -6.40
N LEU A 61 -5.15 5.79 -7.41
CA LEU A 61 -3.75 5.36 -7.49
C LEU A 61 -2.84 6.56 -7.24
N PHE A 62 -1.70 6.30 -6.60
CA PHE A 62 -0.69 7.31 -6.26
C PHE A 62 0.69 6.84 -6.71
N GLU A 63 1.54 7.79 -7.07
CA GLU A 63 2.97 7.57 -7.29
C GLU A 63 3.73 7.81 -5.97
N PHE A 64 4.42 6.79 -5.45
CA PHE A 64 5.27 6.94 -4.28
C PHE A 64 6.27 5.78 -4.14
N LYS A 65 7.39 6.05 -3.46
CA LYS A 65 8.37 5.02 -3.07
C LYS A 65 8.09 4.55 -1.64
N VAL A 66 7.98 3.23 -1.46
CA VAL A 66 7.55 2.64 -0.19
C VAL A 66 8.68 2.34 0.80
N ASN A 67 9.92 2.15 0.32
CA ASN A 67 11.09 1.75 1.11
C ASN A 67 12.34 2.60 0.80
N GLY A 68 13.33 2.55 1.70
CA GLY A 68 14.62 3.24 1.57
C GLY A 68 14.64 4.65 2.18
N ALA A 69 15.63 5.47 1.84
CA ALA A 69 15.82 6.78 2.48
C ALA A 69 14.63 7.75 2.30
N LEU A 70 13.90 7.63 1.18
CA LEU A 70 12.67 8.38 0.86
C LEU A 70 11.40 7.69 1.42
N HIS A 71 11.53 6.92 2.50
CA HIS A 71 10.40 6.23 3.13
C HIS A 71 9.41 7.28 3.66
N THR A 72 8.35 7.55 2.89
CA THR A 72 7.24 8.45 3.25
C THR A 72 6.30 7.72 4.22
N ALA A 73 6.89 7.27 5.33
CA ALA A 73 6.41 6.20 6.18
C ALA A 73 4.90 6.24 6.47
N LEU A 74 4.17 5.23 5.99
CA LEU A 74 2.99 4.74 6.70
C LEU A 74 3.47 4.06 7.99
N ARG A 75 3.99 4.85 8.94
CA ARG A 75 4.46 4.37 10.23
C ARG A 75 3.25 4.30 11.14
N LEU A 76 2.86 3.08 11.53
CA LEU A 76 1.90 2.89 12.61
C LEU A 76 2.41 3.61 13.88
N PRO A 77 1.55 4.34 14.61
CA PRO A 77 1.91 4.96 15.88
C PRO A 77 2.44 3.91 16.87
N ALA A 78 3.29 4.36 17.79
CA ALA A 78 3.83 3.53 18.86
C ALA A 78 2.67 2.97 19.71
N GLY A 79 2.42 1.67 19.59
CA GLY A 79 1.35 0.96 20.30
C GLY A 79 0.65 -0.10 19.44
N GLY A 80 0.58 0.10 18.13
CA GLY A 80 0.23 -0.94 17.16
C GLY A 80 1.48 -1.68 16.69
N SER A 81 1.38 -2.99 16.40
CA SER A 81 2.48 -3.68 15.73
C SER A 81 2.72 -3.03 14.37
N ALA A 82 3.84 -2.33 14.20
CA ALA A 82 4.29 -1.82 12.90
C ALA A 82 4.54 -2.95 11.88
N ARG A 83 4.58 -4.20 12.35
CA ARG A 83 4.73 -5.42 11.56
C ARG A 83 3.34 -5.97 11.21
N ALA A 84 3.23 -6.59 10.05
CA ALA A 84 2.03 -7.30 9.65
C ALA A 84 1.61 -8.26 10.77
N GLY A 85 0.37 -8.12 11.26
CA GLY A 85 -0.07 -8.88 12.45
C GLY A 85 -0.16 -10.39 12.20
N ASP A 86 -0.40 -10.76 10.95
CA ASP A 86 -0.54 -12.13 10.44
C ASP A 86 0.80 -12.79 10.05
N ASP A 87 1.83 -12.00 9.78
CA ASP A 87 3.18 -12.50 9.49
C ASP A 87 4.24 -11.51 9.98
N ALA A 88 4.42 -11.46 11.29
CA ALA A 88 5.32 -10.49 11.89
C ALA A 88 6.77 -10.76 11.48
N ALA A 89 7.19 -12.02 11.30
CA ALA A 89 8.58 -12.43 11.15
C ALA A 89 9.15 -12.30 9.73
N ALA A 90 8.31 -12.29 8.70
CA ALA A 90 8.79 -12.24 7.33
C ALA A 90 9.47 -10.90 6.98
N LEU A 91 10.62 -11.00 6.30
CA LEU A 91 11.31 -9.87 5.69
C LEU A 91 11.52 -10.10 4.18
N MET A 92 12.33 -11.07 3.80
CA MET A 92 12.49 -11.50 2.42
C MET A 92 13.28 -12.80 2.47
N THR A 93 12.89 -13.81 1.72
CA THR A 93 13.60 -15.10 1.72
C THR A 93 14.94 -14.99 1.00
N ASP A 94 14.97 -14.36 -0.16
CA ASP A 94 16.21 -14.11 -0.92
C ASP A 94 16.61 -12.63 -0.80
N PRO A 95 17.76 -12.30 -0.19
CA PRO A 95 18.21 -10.93 -0.01
C PRO A 95 18.43 -10.18 -1.34
N LYS A 96 18.58 -10.88 -2.48
CA LYS A 96 18.73 -10.24 -3.81
C LYS A 96 17.53 -9.41 -4.22
N PHE A 97 16.35 -9.67 -3.65
CA PHE A 97 15.16 -8.86 -3.91
C PHE A 97 15.11 -7.57 -3.08
N ILE A 98 16.03 -7.38 -2.13
CA ILE A 98 16.15 -6.15 -1.36
C ILE A 98 17.02 -5.16 -2.15
N THR A 99 16.38 -4.26 -2.88
CA THR A 99 17.03 -3.27 -3.75
C THR A 99 17.00 -1.85 -3.16
N TRP A 100 16.71 -1.71 -1.87
CA TRP A 100 16.59 -0.42 -1.19
C TRP A 100 17.53 -0.31 0.01
N SER A 101 17.85 0.93 0.38
CA SER A 101 18.67 1.28 1.54
C SER A 101 18.16 2.58 2.18
N PRO A 102 18.15 2.70 3.52
CA PRO A 102 18.49 1.66 4.49
C PRO A 102 17.42 0.57 4.57
N VAL A 103 17.82 -0.62 5.04
CA VAL A 103 16.91 -1.73 5.34
C VAL A 103 16.45 -1.61 6.79
N CYS A 104 15.14 -1.63 7.01
CA CYS A 104 14.51 -1.52 8.31
C CYS A 104 13.56 -2.70 8.54
N ARG A 105 13.45 -3.17 9.78
CA ARG A 105 12.52 -4.27 10.16
C ARG A 105 11.04 -3.96 9.88
N ILE A 106 10.72 -2.69 9.68
CA ILE A 106 9.36 -2.22 9.39
C ILE A 106 9.10 -1.98 7.90
N ASN A 107 10.07 -2.25 7.02
CA ASN A 107 9.89 -2.09 5.58
C ASN A 107 8.72 -2.92 5.05
N ILE A 108 8.19 -2.50 3.91
CA ILE A 108 7.21 -3.27 3.15
C ILE A 108 7.96 -4.35 2.37
N ILE A 109 7.57 -5.59 2.58
CA ILE A 109 8.27 -6.80 2.19
C ILE A 109 7.81 -7.31 0.83
N GLY A 110 6.56 -7.02 0.45
CA GLY A 110 6.04 -7.41 -0.85
C GLY A 110 4.91 -6.55 -1.36
N ASN A 111 4.61 -6.73 -2.64
CA ASN A 111 3.43 -6.15 -3.26
C ASN A 111 2.16 -6.63 -2.54
N PHE A 112 1.16 -5.75 -2.48
CA PHE A 112 -0.12 -6.00 -1.81
C PHE A 112 -0.02 -6.21 -0.30
N GLU A 113 0.90 -5.58 0.41
CA GLU A 113 0.65 -5.32 1.83
C GLU A 113 -0.47 -4.28 2.00
N LYS A 114 -1.22 -4.38 3.09
CA LYS A 114 -2.39 -3.52 3.33
C LYS A 114 -2.30 -2.86 4.70
N PHE A 115 -2.82 -1.64 4.76
CA PHE A 115 -2.94 -0.86 5.99
C PHE A 115 -4.40 -0.46 6.13
N LEU A 116 -5.01 -0.84 7.25
CA LEU A 116 -6.33 -0.36 7.64
C LEU A 116 -6.14 0.84 8.55
N VAL A 117 -6.77 1.96 8.18
CA VAL A 117 -6.69 3.25 8.88
C VAL A 117 -8.09 3.62 9.36
N GLY A 118 -8.18 4.03 10.63
CA GLY A 118 -9.41 4.45 11.26
C GLY A 118 -9.92 5.82 10.75
N PRO A 119 -11.17 6.18 11.10
CA PRO A 119 -11.74 7.48 10.75
C PRO A 119 -10.99 8.66 11.37
N ASP A 120 -10.30 8.43 12.48
CA ASP A 120 -9.40 9.36 13.19
C ASP A 120 -8.03 9.53 12.51
N ARG A 121 -7.82 8.92 11.33
CA ARG A 121 -6.55 8.90 10.58
C ARG A 121 -5.44 8.15 11.29
N VAL A 122 -5.78 7.32 12.27
CA VAL A 122 -4.82 6.49 12.99
C VAL A 122 -4.77 5.10 12.36
N PRO A 123 -3.59 4.62 11.95
CA PRO A 123 -3.43 3.25 11.48
C PRO A 123 -3.84 2.23 12.56
N VAL A 124 -4.75 1.31 12.20
CA VAL A 124 -5.34 0.30 13.11
C VAL A 124 -4.64 -1.04 12.97
N ARG A 125 -4.42 -1.49 11.73
CA ARG A 125 -3.84 -2.80 11.45
C ARG A 125 -3.03 -2.80 10.15
N ARG A 126 -1.95 -3.59 10.14
CA ARG A 126 -1.17 -3.94 8.94
C ARG A 126 -1.35 -5.43 8.64
N TYR A 127 -1.56 -5.74 7.37
CA TYR A 127 -1.72 -7.10 6.87
C TYR A 127 -0.61 -7.42 5.87
N SER A 128 -0.12 -8.65 5.92
CA SER A 128 0.94 -9.13 5.05
C SER A 128 0.47 -9.21 3.59
N ARG A 129 1.44 -9.46 2.70
CA ARG A 129 1.18 -9.79 1.29
C ARG A 129 0.31 -11.04 1.10
N HIS A 130 0.23 -11.91 2.10
CA HIS A 130 -0.47 -13.20 2.04
C HIS A 130 -1.93 -13.10 2.49
N CYS A 131 -2.28 -12.12 3.32
CA CYS A 131 -3.66 -11.87 3.71
C CYS A 131 -4.51 -11.54 2.48
N LEU A 132 -5.62 -12.25 2.27
CA LEU A 132 -6.54 -11.93 1.18
C LEU A 132 -7.29 -10.65 1.52
N THR A 133 -7.51 -9.79 0.51
CA THR A 133 -8.29 -8.56 0.70
C THR A 133 -9.71 -8.84 1.23
N PHE A 134 -10.28 -10.00 0.89
CA PHE A 134 -11.58 -10.43 1.39
C PHE A 134 -11.59 -10.65 2.91
N ASP A 135 -10.52 -11.22 3.46
CA ASP A 135 -10.42 -11.53 4.89
C ASP A 135 -10.32 -10.27 5.77
N MET A 136 -10.14 -9.09 5.16
CA MET A 136 -10.16 -7.80 5.83
C MET A 136 -11.59 -7.27 6.08
N GLU A 137 -12.62 -7.84 5.44
CA GLU A 137 -14.01 -7.37 5.52
C GLU A 137 -14.51 -7.23 6.97
N PRO A 138 -14.32 -8.22 7.89
CA PRO A 138 -14.80 -8.09 9.27
C PRO A 138 -14.16 -6.93 10.03
N ASP A 139 -12.86 -6.69 9.83
CA ASP A 139 -12.15 -5.60 10.50
C ASP A 139 -12.63 -4.22 9.99
N VAL A 140 -12.98 -4.13 8.70
CA VAL A 140 -13.57 -2.92 8.10
C VAL A 140 -14.96 -2.67 8.68
N GLU A 141 -15.80 -3.71 8.81
CA GLU A 141 -17.15 -3.60 9.38
C GLU A 141 -17.11 -3.11 10.85
N VAL A 142 -16.15 -3.60 11.64
CA VAL A 142 -15.94 -3.14 13.02
C VAL A 142 -15.66 -1.63 13.05
N LEU A 143 -14.76 -1.13 12.20
CA LEU A 143 -14.44 0.31 12.16
C LEU A 143 -15.62 1.16 11.68
N LEU A 144 -16.42 0.67 10.73
CA LEU A 144 -17.62 1.36 10.28
C LEU A 144 -18.68 1.44 11.38
N SER A 145 -18.78 0.41 12.23
CA SER A 145 -19.75 0.35 13.33
C SER A 145 -19.44 1.29 14.51
N GLN A 146 -18.16 1.67 14.69
CA GLN A 146 -17.71 2.50 15.82
C GLN A 146 -18.12 3.98 15.70
N GLY A 147 -18.63 4.42 14.54
CA GLY A 147 -18.97 5.82 14.27
C GLY A 147 -17.73 6.73 14.25
N PRO A 148 -17.86 7.98 13.79
CA PRO A 148 -16.78 8.96 13.96
C PRO A 148 -16.58 9.22 15.46
N SER A 149 -15.38 8.96 15.98
CA SER A 149 -15.03 9.42 17.32
C SER A 149 -15.14 10.95 17.33
N CYS A 150 -15.98 11.48 18.21
CA CYS A 150 -16.07 12.92 18.42
C CYS A 150 -14.70 13.44 18.88
N ALA A 151 -14.06 14.24 18.03
CA ALA A 151 -12.95 15.12 18.37
C ALA A 151 -13.44 16.57 18.31
#